data_AF-A0A969HG83-F1
#
_entry.id   AF-A0A969HG83-F1
#
_cell.length_a   1.000
_cell.length_b   1.000
_cell.length_c   1.000
_cell.angle_alpha   90.00
_cell.angle_beta   90.00
_cell.angle_gamma   90.00
#
_symmetry.space_group_name_H-M   'P 1'
#
loop_
_entity.id
_entity.type
_entity.pdbx_description
1 polymer ?
#
loop_
_entity_poly.entity_id
_entity_poly.type
_entity_poly.pdbx_seq_one_letter_code
_entity_poly.pdbx_strand_id
1 'polypeptide(L)'
;MKENKAEIKIGTGWGLLQFGMRPDQVRALLGEPDEIERYSLSEEGEDEDLTEDWHYDALELSLSFDEVNEWSLSTLATTDPEVTLRGKKLIGLNYQELLTQIEALELGSIDLDEDSSEGGLKQRLVGVEDSNIFFFLEDGIVQDIQWSALFPEDEF
;
A
#
# COMPACT_ATOMS: atom_id res chain seq x y z
N MET A 1 -7.56 -14.63 23.09
CA MET A 1 -8.09 -13.29 22.77
C MET A 1 -8.06 -13.17 21.27
N LYS A 2 -9.15 -12.80 20.60
CA LYS A 2 -9.13 -12.60 19.14
C LYS A 2 -8.39 -11.29 18.92
N GLU A 3 -7.14 -11.37 18.46
CA GLU A 3 -6.47 -10.22 17.90
C GLU A 3 -7.30 -9.79 16.70
N ASN A 4 -8.00 -8.66 16.84
CA ASN A 4 -8.56 -7.97 15.68
C ASN A 4 -7.35 -7.38 14.94
N LYS A 5 -6.68 -8.21 14.13
CA LYS A 5 -5.73 -7.70 13.14
C LYS A 5 -6.50 -6.77 12.21
N ALA A 6 -5.93 -5.60 11.97
CA ALA A 6 -6.60 -4.54 11.25
C ALA A 6 -6.84 -4.93 9.78
N GLU A 7 -8.00 -4.54 9.26
CA GLU A 7 -8.47 -4.84 7.91
C GLU A 7 -8.16 -3.66 6.97
N ILE A 8 -7.76 -3.97 5.73
CA ILE A 8 -7.59 -2.97 4.67
C ILE A 8 -8.94 -2.36 4.34
N LYS A 9 -9.03 -1.03 4.38
CA LYS A 9 -10.20 -0.27 3.98
C LYS A 9 -9.85 0.65 2.81
N ILE A 10 -10.30 0.25 1.62
CA ILE A 10 -10.10 0.97 0.35
C ILE A 10 -10.47 2.45 0.52
N GLY A 11 -9.58 3.34 0.07
CA GLY A 11 -9.74 4.80 0.15
C GLY A 11 -9.86 5.37 1.57
N THR A 12 -9.71 4.56 2.62
CA THR A 12 -9.87 5.01 4.01
C THR A 12 -8.59 4.82 4.83
N GLY A 13 -7.95 3.64 4.80
CA GLY A 13 -6.74 3.37 5.57
C GLY A 13 -6.66 1.94 6.13
N TRP A 14 -6.06 1.78 7.31
CA TRP A 14 -5.83 0.50 7.99
C TRP A 14 -6.13 0.59 9.49
N GLY A 15 -7.07 -0.22 10.00
CA GLY A 15 -7.33 -0.25 11.43
C GLY A 15 -7.79 1.10 11.99
N LEU A 16 -6.93 1.72 12.81
CA LEU A 16 -7.13 3.07 13.37
C LEU A 16 -6.53 4.19 12.49
N LEU A 17 -5.65 3.85 11.56
CA LEU A 17 -5.05 4.79 10.63
C LEU A 17 -6.05 5.18 9.56
N GLN A 18 -6.05 6.47 9.21
CA GLN A 18 -6.83 7.01 8.12
C GLN A 18 -5.94 7.85 7.22
N PHE A 19 -6.17 7.77 5.91
CA PHE A 19 -5.52 8.68 4.97
C PHE A 19 -5.83 10.14 5.34
N GLY A 20 -4.87 11.03 5.08
CA GLY A 20 -4.94 12.43 5.50
C GLY A 20 -4.43 12.69 6.93
N MET A 21 -4.13 11.66 7.72
CA MET A 21 -3.53 11.84 9.05
C MET A 21 -2.11 12.43 8.96
N ARG A 22 -1.77 13.31 9.88
CA ARG A 22 -0.43 13.88 10.01
C ARG A 22 0.52 12.98 10.81
N PRO A 23 1.85 13.14 10.66
CA PRO A 23 2.85 12.30 11.30
C PRO A 23 2.70 12.24 12.84
N ASP A 24 2.38 13.37 13.47
CA ASP A 24 2.14 13.45 14.92
C ASP A 24 0.90 12.65 15.37
N GLN A 25 -0.15 12.64 14.55
CA GLN A 25 -1.36 11.85 14.79
C GLN A 25 -1.07 10.35 14.67
N VAL A 26 -0.28 9.95 13.68
CA VAL A 26 0.14 8.55 13.48
C VAL A 26 1.01 8.09 14.67
N ARG A 27 1.99 8.89 15.10
CA ARG A 27 2.82 8.55 16.27
C ARG A 27 2.03 8.41 17.55
N ALA A 28 0.99 9.24 17.72
CA ALA A 28 0.09 9.11 18.87
C ALA A 28 -0.69 7.78 18.88
N LEU A 29 -0.88 7.15 17.71
CA LEU A 29 -1.60 5.87 17.57
C LEU A 29 -0.67 4.65 17.61
N LEU A 30 0.44 4.69 16.89
CA LEU A 30 1.34 3.54 16.68
C LEU A 30 2.63 3.60 17.49
N GLY A 31 3.03 4.77 17.98
CA GLY A 31 4.36 5.02 18.53
C GLY A 31 5.35 5.51 17.49
N GLU A 32 6.64 5.44 17.79
CA GLU A 32 7.69 5.79 16.82
C GLU A 32 7.91 4.64 15.83
N PRO A 33 8.18 4.94 14.54
CA PRO A 33 8.58 3.93 13.56
C PRO A 33 9.98 3.38 13.88
N ASP A 34 10.25 2.18 13.36
CA ASP A 34 11.56 1.54 13.45
C ASP A 34 12.57 2.19 12.48
N GLU A 35 12.09 2.60 11.31
CA GLU A 35 12.88 3.26 10.27
C GLU A 35 12.09 4.41 9.62
N ILE A 36 12.82 5.47 9.25
CA ILE A 36 12.31 6.62 8.49
C ILE A 36 13.24 6.86 7.31
N GLU A 37 12.70 6.78 6.10
CA GLU A 37 13.39 7.14 4.87
C GLU A 37 12.79 8.41 4.28
N ARG A 38 13.61 9.24 3.63
CA ARG A 38 13.14 10.45 2.95
C ARG A 38 13.84 10.62 1.63
N TYR A 39 13.06 10.80 0.58
CA TYR A 39 13.54 10.91 -0.79
C TYR A 39 12.65 11.86 -1.61
N SER A 40 13.17 12.31 -2.75
CA SER A 40 12.35 13.00 -3.76
C SER A 40 12.04 12.02 -4.88
N LEU A 41 10.79 12.04 -5.38
CA LEU A 41 10.40 11.34 -6.60
C LEU A 41 10.56 12.21 -7.85
N SER A 42 10.87 13.50 -7.70
CA SER A 42 11.09 14.42 -8.82
C SER A 42 12.43 14.15 -9.53
N GLU A 43 12.51 14.47 -10.82
CA GLU A 43 13.80 14.47 -11.52
C GLU A 43 14.75 15.54 -10.96
N GLU A 44 16.06 15.32 -11.08
CA GLU A 44 17.08 16.28 -10.65
C GLU A 44 16.89 17.64 -11.37
N GLY A 45 16.55 18.68 -10.61
CA GLY A 45 16.45 20.05 -11.11
C GLY A 45 15.03 20.61 -11.23
N GLU A 46 14.00 19.85 -10.83
CA GLU A 46 12.64 20.34 -10.59
C GLU A 46 12.44 20.74 -9.12
N ASP A 47 11.32 21.39 -8.78
CA ASP A 47 10.95 21.60 -7.37
C ASP A 47 10.78 20.20 -6.74
N GLU A 48 11.65 19.87 -5.79
CA GLU A 48 11.73 18.52 -5.21
C GLU A 48 10.60 18.31 -4.20
N ASP A 49 9.49 17.73 -4.64
CA ASP A 49 8.45 17.22 -3.74
C ASP A 49 8.98 15.97 -3.01
N LEU A 50 9.03 16.06 -1.68
CA LEU A 50 9.60 15.01 -0.85
C LEU A 50 8.53 14.02 -0.35
N THR A 51 8.91 12.75 -0.31
CA THR A 51 8.17 11.67 0.35
C THR A 51 8.97 11.20 1.57
N GLU A 52 8.26 10.94 2.67
CA GLU A 52 8.82 10.33 3.88
C GLU A 52 8.12 9.00 4.16
N ASP A 53 8.88 7.92 4.16
CA ASP A 53 8.42 6.55 4.38
C ASP A 53 8.78 6.09 5.79
N TRP A 54 7.80 5.52 6.49
CA TRP A 54 7.93 5.00 7.84
C TRP A 54 7.67 3.51 7.87
N HIS A 55 8.59 2.74 8.47
CA HIS A 55 8.45 1.30 8.61
C HIS A 55 8.22 0.91 10.07
N TYR A 56 7.24 0.02 10.28
CA TYR A 56 6.91 -0.59 11.58
C TYR A 56 7.09 -2.10 11.46
N ASP A 57 8.28 -2.60 11.76
CA ASP A 57 8.68 -4.00 11.52
C ASP A 57 7.77 -4.98 12.26
N ALA A 58 7.45 -4.67 13.51
CA ALA A 58 6.60 -5.52 14.34
C ALA A 58 5.14 -5.61 13.85
N LEU A 59 4.72 -4.64 13.03
CA LEU A 59 3.40 -4.61 12.41
C LEU A 59 3.42 -5.09 10.95
N GLU A 60 4.61 -5.33 10.39
CA GLU A 60 4.81 -5.63 8.96
C GLU A 60 4.10 -4.60 8.06
N LEU A 61 4.17 -3.32 8.47
CA LEU A 61 3.43 -2.19 7.89
C LEU A 61 4.37 -1.04 7.55
N SER A 62 4.20 -0.49 6.35
CA SER A 62 4.87 0.71 5.87
C SER A 62 3.85 1.82 5.58
N LEU A 63 4.23 3.07 5.83
CA LEU A 63 3.42 4.27 5.64
C LEU A 63 4.20 5.29 4.81
N SER A 64 3.54 5.99 3.89
CA SER A 64 4.16 7.12 3.17
C SER A 64 3.41 8.42 3.44
N PHE A 65 4.19 9.50 3.57
CA PHE A 65 3.70 10.87 3.71
C PHE A 65 4.30 11.74 2.60
N ASP A 66 3.46 12.46 1.86
CA ASP A 66 3.92 13.27 0.74
C ASP A 66 3.84 14.77 1.04
N GLU A 67 4.89 15.51 0.71
CA GLU A 67 4.98 16.96 0.87
C GLU A 67 3.91 17.70 0.07
N VAL A 68 3.66 17.26 -1.17
CA VAL A 68 2.60 17.80 -2.06
C VAL A 68 1.22 17.73 -1.43
N ASN A 69 1.01 16.78 -0.51
CA ASN A 69 -0.23 16.57 0.24
C ASN A 69 -0.13 17.06 1.69
N GLU A 70 0.63 18.15 1.94
CA GLU A 70 0.83 18.75 3.25
C GLU A 70 1.36 17.76 4.32
N TRP A 71 2.24 16.84 3.92
CA TRP A 71 2.79 15.78 4.77
C TRP A 71 1.71 14.87 5.38
N SER A 72 0.66 14.58 4.63
CA SER A 72 -0.41 13.70 5.08
C SER A 72 -0.21 12.26 4.64
N LEU A 73 -0.69 11.31 5.46
CA LEU A 73 -0.63 9.87 5.17
C LEU A 73 -1.37 9.60 3.86
N SER A 74 -0.64 9.16 2.84
CA SER A 74 -1.13 8.97 1.49
C SER A 74 -1.17 7.50 1.08
N THR A 75 -0.20 6.71 1.56
CA THR A 75 -0.01 5.32 1.15
C THR A 75 0.26 4.42 2.35
N LEU A 76 -0.23 3.19 2.25
CA LEU A 76 -0.03 2.10 3.19
C LEU A 76 0.45 0.88 2.41
N ALA A 77 1.40 0.14 2.94
CA ALA A 77 1.83 -1.16 2.40
C ALA A 77 2.00 -2.19 3.51
N THR A 78 1.76 -3.46 3.22
CA THR A 78 1.82 -4.53 4.22
C THR A 78 2.30 -5.84 3.62
N THR A 79 3.14 -6.53 4.39
CA THR A 79 3.58 -7.90 4.08
C THR A 79 2.95 -8.96 4.99
N ASP A 80 2.15 -8.56 6.00
CA ASP A 80 1.47 -9.49 6.93
C ASP A 80 0.42 -10.38 6.25
N PRO A 81 0.65 -11.72 6.17
CA PRO A 81 -0.27 -12.65 5.51
C PRO A 81 -1.61 -12.80 6.23
N GLU A 82 -1.73 -12.31 7.46
CA GLU A 82 -2.99 -12.34 8.20
C GLU A 82 -3.89 -11.13 7.94
N VAL A 83 -3.38 -10.08 7.31
CA VAL A 83 -4.19 -8.91 6.93
C VAL A 83 -5.22 -9.32 5.88
N THR A 84 -6.43 -8.78 6.03
CA THR A 84 -7.55 -9.08 5.16
C THR A 84 -8.07 -7.84 4.44
N LEU A 85 -8.64 -8.04 3.26
CA LEU A 85 -9.50 -7.09 2.56
C LEU A 85 -10.89 -7.71 2.43
N ARG A 86 -11.92 -7.08 3.01
CA ARG A 86 -13.30 -7.62 3.09
C ARG A 86 -13.32 -9.07 3.59
N GLY A 87 -12.53 -9.35 4.62
CA GLY A 87 -12.35 -10.68 5.23
C GLY A 87 -11.58 -11.72 4.40
N LYS A 88 -10.97 -11.35 3.26
CA LYS A 88 -10.12 -12.23 2.45
C LYS A 88 -8.65 -11.94 2.66
N LYS A 89 -7.85 -12.98 2.88
CA LYS A 89 -6.39 -12.92 2.85
C LYS A 89 -5.93 -12.98 1.40
N LEU A 90 -5.15 -12.01 0.96
CA LEU A 90 -4.70 -11.89 -0.42
C LEU A 90 -3.20 -12.17 -0.57
N ILE A 91 -2.39 -11.88 0.45
CA ILE A 91 -0.99 -12.30 0.51
C ILE A 91 -0.90 -13.84 0.56
N GLY A 92 0.02 -14.39 -0.22
CA GLY A 92 0.20 -15.83 -0.40
C GLY A 92 -0.68 -16.46 -1.48
N LEU A 93 -1.61 -15.71 -2.09
CA LEU A 93 -2.34 -16.19 -3.27
C LEU A 93 -1.42 -16.26 -4.48
N ASN A 94 -1.64 -17.25 -5.34
CA ASN A 94 -1.03 -17.22 -6.66
C ASN A 94 -1.76 -16.25 -7.60
N TYR A 95 -1.13 -15.89 -8.72
CA TYR A 95 -1.68 -14.94 -9.69
C TYR A 95 -3.12 -15.25 -10.14
N GLN A 96 -3.48 -16.50 -10.46
CA GLN A 96 -4.86 -16.82 -10.89
C GLN A 96 -5.87 -16.68 -9.75
N GLU A 97 -5.47 -17.03 -8.53
CA GLU A 97 -6.30 -16.84 -7.34
C GLU A 97 -6.49 -15.35 -7.04
N LEU A 98 -5.45 -14.53 -7.20
CA LEU A 98 -5.52 -13.08 -7.08
C LEU A 98 -6.52 -12.49 -8.07
N LEU A 99 -6.42 -12.82 -9.37
CA LEU A 99 -7.37 -12.34 -10.39
C LEU A 99 -8.82 -12.69 -10.03
N THR A 100 -9.03 -13.92 -9.53
CA THR A 100 -10.35 -14.37 -9.08
C THR A 100 -10.85 -13.56 -7.88
N GLN A 101 -9.97 -13.20 -6.93
CA GLN A 101 -10.35 -12.36 -5.79
C GLN A 101 -10.59 -10.90 -6.21
N ILE A 102 -9.82 -10.33 -7.14
CA ILE A 102 -10.03 -8.97 -7.66
C ILE A 102 -11.45 -8.84 -8.22
N GLU A 103 -11.88 -9.79 -9.04
CA GLU A 103 -13.25 -9.83 -9.58
C GLU A 103 -14.30 -10.06 -8.47
N ALA A 104 -14.11 -11.07 -7.63
CA ALA A 104 -15.08 -11.44 -6.60
C ALA A 104 -15.26 -10.37 -5.51
N LEU A 105 -14.23 -9.56 -5.27
CA LEU A 105 -14.24 -8.45 -4.33
C LEU A 105 -14.62 -7.13 -4.99
N GLU A 106 -14.88 -7.11 -6.30
CA GLU A 106 -15.24 -5.91 -7.06
C GLU A 106 -14.21 -4.78 -6.82
N LEU A 107 -12.92 -5.08 -6.96
CA LEU A 107 -11.84 -4.12 -6.69
C LEU A 107 -11.62 -3.12 -7.83
N GLY A 108 -12.10 -3.43 -9.03
CA GLY A 108 -11.92 -2.58 -10.20
C GLY A 108 -11.27 -3.29 -11.39
N SER A 109 -10.86 -2.49 -12.35
CA SER A 109 -10.15 -2.92 -13.55
C SER A 109 -8.65 -2.99 -13.29
N ILE A 110 -7.99 -4.01 -13.86
CA ILE A 110 -6.53 -4.07 -13.86
C ILE A 110 -6.02 -3.20 -15.01
N ASP A 111 -5.27 -2.16 -14.67
CA ASP A 111 -4.69 -1.17 -15.57
C ASP A 111 -3.17 -1.33 -15.72
N LEU A 112 -2.53 -1.94 -14.73
CA LEU A 112 -1.10 -2.27 -14.73
C LEU A 112 -0.92 -3.77 -14.49
N ASP A 113 -0.18 -4.44 -15.37
CA ASP A 113 0.16 -5.85 -15.22
C ASP A 113 1.51 -6.15 -15.88
N GLU A 114 2.58 -5.91 -15.13
CA GLU A 114 3.95 -5.94 -15.65
C GLU A 114 4.76 -7.06 -15.00
N ASP A 115 5.40 -7.89 -15.83
CA ASP A 115 6.38 -8.87 -15.39
C ASP A 115 7.80 -8.28 -15.52
N SER A 116 8.62 -8.50 -14.50
CA SER A 116 10.06 -8.25 -14.56
C SER A 116 10.82 -9.51 -14.13
N SER A 117 12.03 -9.64 -14.65
CA SER A 117 12.94 -10.68 -14.21
C SER A 117 14.33 -10.09 -14.04
N GLU A 118 14.65 -9.69 -12.82
CA GLU A 118 15.96 -9.16 -12.45
C GLU A 118 16.67 -10.11 -11.49
N GLY A 119 17.97 -10.33 -11.69
CA GLY A 119 18.76 -11.20 -10.81
C GLY A 119 18.32 -12.67 -10.76
N GLY A 120 17.43 -13.12 -11.66
CA GLY A 120 16.86 -14.47 -11.65
C GLY A 120 15.61 -14.63 -10.78
N LEU A 121 15.14 -13.56 -10.15
CA LEU A 121 13.85 -13.49 -9.45
C LEU A 121 12.77 -13.09 -10.45
N LYS A 122 11.62 -13.75 -10.40
CA LYS A 122 10.45 -13.35 -11.20
C LYS A 122 9.56 -12.47 -10.35
N GLN A 123 9.39 -11.23 -10.77
CA GLN A 123 8.52 -10.28 -10.10
C GLN A 123 7.40 -9.88 -11.04
N ARG A 124 6.23 -9.59 -10.47
CA ARG A 124 5.09 -9.08 -11.22
C ARG A 124 4.36 -8.03 -10.39
N LEU A 125 4.04 -6.91 -11.01
CA LEU A 125 3.24 -5.85 -10.41
C LEU A 125 1.85 -5.85 -11.06
N VAL A 126 0.81 -5.99 -10.23
CA VAL A 126 -0.58 -5.90 -10.66
C VAL A 126 -1.22 -4.68 -9.99
N GLY A 127 -1.59 -3.66 -10.77
CA GLY A 127 -2.32 -2.47 -10.33
C GLY A 127 -3.81 -2.60 -10.62
N VAL A 128 -4.64 -2.07 -9.71
CA VAL A 128 -6.09 -1.99 -9.84
C VAL A 128 -6.52 -0.54 -9.67
N GLU A 129 -6.82 0.13 -10.79
CA GLU A 129 -7.14 1.56 -10.89
C GLU A 129 -8.22 2.02 -9.91
N ASP A 130 -9.42 1.41 -9.94
CA ASP A 130 -10.59 1.90 -9.19
C ASP A 130 -10.40 1.87 -7.66
N SER A 131 -9.56 0.95 -7.16
CA SER A 131 -9.28 0.82 -5.73
C SER A 131 -7.94 1.41 -5.32
N ASN A 132 -7.12 1.85 -6.29
CA ASN A 132 -5.76 2.32 -6.12
C ASN A 132 -4.93 1.35 -5.25
N ILE A 133 -4.96 0.07 -5.65
CA ILE A 133 -4.24 -1.02 -5.00
C ILE A 133 -3.22 -1.61 -5.96
N PHE A 134 -2.03 -1.87 -5.45
CA PHE A 134 -0.97 -2.59 -6.12
C PHE A 134 -0.66 -3.89 -5.37
N PHE A 135 -0.51 -4.97 -6.11
CA PHE A 135 -0.06 -6.27 -5.63
C PHE A 135 1.32 -6.57 -6.21
N PHE A 136 2.29 -6.81 -5.34
CA PHE A 136 3.61 -7.26 -5.74
C PHE A 136 3.70 -8.77 -5.57
N LEU A 137 3.96 -9.47 -6.67
CA LEU A 137 4.12 -10.92 -6.67
C LEU A 137 5.58 -11.28 -6.90
N GLU A 138 6.07 -12.26 -6.15
CA GLU A 138 7.37 -12.91 -6.37
C GLU A 138 7.14 -14.39 -6.62
N ASP A 139 7.78 -14.91 -7.68
CA ASP A 139 7.58 -16.28 -8.16
C ASP A 139 6.09 -16.65 -8.36
N GLY A 140 5.28 -15.65 -8.71
CA GLY A 140 3.85 -15.79 -8.96
C GLY A 140 2.97 -15.84 -7.71
N ILE A 141 3.53 -15.54 -6.54
CA ILE A 141 2.83 -15.47 -5.24
C ILE A 141 2.83 -14.03 -4.72
N VAL A 142 1.68 -13.53 -4.29
CA VAL A 142 1.55 -12.20 -3.67
C VAL A 142 2.37 -12.13 -2.39
N GLN A 143 3.30 -11.18 -2.32
CA GLN A 143 4.13 -10.91 -1.14
C GLN A 143 3.73 -9.62 -0.43
N ASP A 144 3.31 -8.60 -1.19
CA ASP A 144 3.00 -7.27 -0.67
C ASP A 144 1.72 -6.73 -1.30
N ILE A 145 0.98 -5.94 -0.52
CA ILE A 145 -0.18 -5.17 -0.94
C ILE A 145 0.07 -3.73 -0.52
N GLN A 146 0.11 -2.84 -1.51
CA GLN A 146 0.11 -1.40 -1.30
C GLN A 146 -1.24 -0.82 -1.71
N TRP A 147 -1.75 0.13 -0.93
CA TRP A 147 -2.95 0.87 -1.27
C TRP A 147 -2.86 2.31 -0.78
N SER A 148 -3.51 3.20 -1.50
CA SER A 148 -3.43 4.64 -1.23
C SER A 148 -4.80 5.27 -1.09
N ALA A 149 -4.79 6.55 -0.71
CA ALA A 149 -5.99 7.36 -0.69
C ALA A 149 -6.61 7.43 -2.08
N LEU A 150 -7.94 7.30 -2.14
CA LEU A 150 -8.69 7.65 -3.33
C LEU A 150 -8.84 9.17 -3.33
N PHE A 151 -7.83 9.87 -3.83
CA PHE A 151 -8.02 11.28 -4.13
C PHE A 151 -9.07 11.35 -5.24
N PRO A 152 -10.12 12.19 -5.10
CA PRO A 152 -10.96 12.48 -6.25
C PRO A 152 -10.01 12.95 -7.36
N GLU A 153 -10.06 12.32 -8.54
CA GLU A 153 -9.40 12.87 -9.72
C GLU A 153 -9.82 14.34 -9.78
N ASP A 154 -8.85 15.24 -9.56
CA ASP A 154 -9.13 16.66 -9.59
C ASP A 154 -9.85 16.95 -10.91
N GLU A 155 -11.01 17.59 -10.82
CA GLU A 155 -11.62 18.29 -11.95
C GLU A 155 -10.62 19.38 -12.40
N PHE A 156 -9.63 19.01 -13.22
CA PHE A 156 -8.69 19.92 -13.87
C PHE A 156 -9.38 20.79 -14.92
#